data_AF-A0A1J3GZD5-F1
#
_entry.id   AF-A0A1J3GZD5-F1
#
_cell.length_a   1.000
_cell.length_b   1.000
_cell.length_c   1.000
_cell.angle_alpha   90.00
_cell.angle_beta   90.00
_cell.angle_gamma   90.00
#
_symmetry.space_group_name_H-M   'P 1'
#
loop_
_entity.id
_entity.type
_entity.pdbx_description
1 polymer ?
#
loop_
_entity_poly.entity_id
_entity_poly.type
_entity_poly.pdbx_seq_one_letter_code
_entity_poly.pdbx_strand_id
1 'polypeptide(L)'
;MVRSHVYSCFWLGLPSRFCVAHLPEQTVEIVLEDEKGQEYEAVYIGARTGLSGGWKRFALDHKLDDGDALLFLLIEPKRFKIYVFRGAEHAGQRNRARQRGEDEDVEESGYEEGSSGSTKRSSARLTRKRRA
;
A
#
# COMPACT_ATOMS: atom_id res chain seq x y z
N MET A 1 -15.03 -0.98 -4.27
CA MET A 1 -14.18 0.20 -4.49
C MET A 1 -14.31 0.56 -5.95
N VAL A 2 -14.37 1.84 -6.28
CA VAL A 2 -14.47 2.31 -7.67
C VAL A 2 -13.28 3.21 -8.01
N ARG A 3 -13.01 3.43 -9.29
CA ARG A 3 -11.87 4.24 -9.76
C ARG A 3 -11.69 5.60 -9.05
N SER A 4 -12.76 6.32 -8.73
CA SER A 4 -12.67 7.61 -8.03
C SER A 4 -12.21 7.51 -6.57
N HIS A 5 -12.24 6.32 -5.99
CA HIS A 5 -11.74 6.10 -4.64
C HIS A 5 -10.23 5.82 -4.63
N VAL A 6 -9.68 5.23 -5.70
CA VAL A 6 -8.32 4.66 -5.70
C VAL A 6 -7.38 5.20 -6.79
N TYR A 7 -7.90 5.69 -7.91
CA TYR A 7 -7.10 6.14 -9.06
C TYR A 7 -7.15 7.64 -9.30
N SER A 8 -8.28 8.27 -9.05
CA SER A 8 -8.51 9.69 -9.34
C SER A 8 -9.23 10.37 -8.19
N CYS A 9 -8.88 11.63 -7.88
CA CYS A 9 -9.50 12.44 -6.82
C CYS A 9 -9.34 11.92 -5.37
N PHE A 10 -9.23 10.60 -5.16
CA PHE A 10 -9.07 9.98 -3.84
C PHE A 10 -10.14 10.46 -2.85
N TRP A 11 -11.38 10.47 -3.31
CA TRP A 11 -12.55 10.80 -2.50
C TRP A 11 -13.29 9.51 -2.15
N LEU A 12 -13.58 9.29 -0.86
CA LEU A 12 -14.34 8.13 -0.42
C LEU A 12 -15.60 8.57 0.32
N GLY A 13 -16.76 8.38 -0.31
CA GLY A 13 -18.05 8.61 0.34
C GLY A 13 -18.36 7.52 1.37
N LEU A 14 -18.81 7.93 2.56
CA LEU A 14 -19.29 7.04 3.61
C LEU A 14 -20.82 7.05 3.68
N PRO A 15 -21.48 5.99 4.19
CA PRO A 15 -22.93 5.96 4.32
C PRO A 15 -23.45 7.12 5.18
N SER A 16 -24.25 8.01 4.58
CA SER A 16 -24.66 9.27 5.21
C SER A 16 -25.39 9.09 6.54
N ARG A 17 -26.29 8.12 6.65
CA ARG A 17 -27.02 7.82 7.90
C ARG A 17 -26.10 7.42 9.05
N PHE A 18 -25.07 6.63 8.75
CA PHE A 18 -24.07 6.23 9.72
C PHE A 18 -23.25 7.44 10.19
N CYS A 19 -22.82 8.27 9.23
CA CYS A 19 -22.08 9.49 9.49
C CYS A 19 -22.85 10.45 10.40
N VAL A 20 -24.12 10.73 10.11
CA VAL A 20 -24.95 11.64 10.93
C VAL A 20 -25.17 11.11 12.34
N ALA A 21 -25.27 9.79 12.52
CA ALA A 21 -25.51 9.18 13.83
C ALA A 21 -24.26 9.07 14.71
N HIS A 22 -23.08 8.93 14.10
CA HIS A 22 -21.86 8.55 14.83
C HIS A 22 -20.66 9.48 14.64
N LEU A 23 -20.69 10.39 13.66
CA LEU A 23 -19.59 11.29 13.34
C LEU A 23 -20.01 12.76 13.44
N PRO A 24 -19.08 13.68 13.74
CA PRO A 24 -19.38 15.10 13.81
C PRO A 24 -19.67 15.69 12.42
N GLU A 25 -20.48 16.74 12.36
CA GLU A 25 -20.81 17.41 11.08
C GLU A 25 -19.65 18.26 10.52
N GLN A 26 -18.73 18.68 11.39
CA GLN A 26 -17.57 19.47 11.02
C GLN A 26 -16.45 18.63 10.38
N THR A 27 -15.55 19.28 9.66
CA THR A 27 -14.33 18.64 9.18
C THR A 27 -13.43 18.27 10.35
N VAL A 28 -13.04 17.01 10.45
CA VAL A 28 -12.16 16.50 11.50
C VAL A 28 -11.14 15.53 10.93
N GLU A 29 -9.99 15.47 11.59
CA GLU A 29 -9.03 14.39 11.38
C GLU A 29 -9.53 13.12 12.07
N ILE A 30 -9.36 12.01 11.38
CA ILE A 30 -9.71 10.67 11.84
C ILE A 30 -8.52 9.75 11.62
N VAL A 31 -8.44 8.70 12.44
CA VAL A 31 -7.40 7.68 12.33
C VAL A 31 -8.00 6.43 11.69
N LEU A 32 -7.32 5.92 10.67
CA LEU A 32 -7.62 4.66 10.02
C LEU A 32 -6.56 3.64 10.46
N GLU A 33 -6.98 2.63 11.19
CA GLU A 33 -6.15 1.52 11.64
C GLU A 33 -6.35 0.32 10.71
N ASP A 34 -5.27 -0.27 10.21
CA ASP A 34 -5.35 -1.48 9.40
C ASP A 34 -5.41 -2.78 10.22
N GLU A 35 -5.49 -3.92 9.54
CA GLU A 35 -5.47 -5.25 10.16
C GLU A 35 -4.18 -5.56 10.92
N LYS A 36 -3.07 -4.89 10.59
CA LYS A 36 -1.76 -5.04 11.23
C LYS A 36 -1.54 -4.04 12.37
N GLY A 37 -2.51 -3.18 12.67
CA GLY A 37 -2.42 -2.13 13.67
C GLY A 37 -1.65 -0.88 13.22
N GLN A 38 -1.35 -0.73 11.93
CA GLN A 38 -0.75 0.48 11.39
C GLN A 38 -1.80 1.59 11.27
N GLU A 39 -1.40 2.80 11.64
CA GLU A 39 -2.28 3.96 11.69
C GLU A 39 -2.03 4.91 10.52
N TYR A 40 -3.13 5.41 9.96
CA TYR A 40 -3.14 6.35 8.85
C TYR A 40 -4.08 7.51 9.17
N GLU A 41 -3.57 8.72 9.12
CA GLU A 41 -4.39 9.92 9.29
C GLU A 41 -5.18 10.20 8.01
N ALA A 42 -6.47 10.50 8.18
CA ALA A 42 -7.34 10.93 7.10
C ALA A 42 -8.26 12.07 7.54
N VAL A 43 -8.69 12.90 6.59
CA VAL A 43 -9.59 14.02 6.82
C VAL A 43 -11.00 13.60 6.44
N TYR A 44 -11.88 13.59 7.43
CA TYR A 44 -13.31 13.41 7.26
C TYR A 44 -14.00 14.77 7.12
N ILE A 45 -14.75 14.96 6.04
CA ILE A 45 -15.54 16.16 5.78
C ILE A 45 -17.00 15.84 6.11
N GLY A 46 -17.47 16.20 7.30
CA GLY A 46 -18.82 15.86 7.77
C GLY A 46 -19.93 16.41 6.87
N ALA A 47 -19.82 17.65 6.40
CA ALA A 47 -20.77 18.27 5.46
C ALA A 47 -20.95 17.51 4.13
N ARG A 48 -19.98 16.65 3.75
CA ARG A 48 -20.01 15.83 2.54
C ARG A 48 -19.99 14.33 2.83
N THR A 49 -20.06 13.96 4.11
CA THR A 49 -20.05 12.58 4.63
C THR A 49 -19.00 11.69 3.94
N GLY A 50 -17.73 12.13 3.90
CA GLY A 50 -16.69 11.39 3.19
C GLY A 50 -15.26 11.70 3.62
N LEU A 51 -14.34 10.83 3.22
CA LEU A 51 -12.91 10.96 3.44
C LEU A 51 -12.23 11.60 2.24
N SER A 52 -11.24 12.43 2.54
CA SER A 52 -10.50 13.21 1.54
C SER A 52 -8.98 13.15 1.79
N GLY A 53 -8.40 14.18 2.41
CA GLY A 53 -6.98 14.22 2.76
C GLY A 53 -6.54 12.95 3.48
N GLY A 54 -5.32 12.47 3.20
CA GLY A 54 -4.78 11.25 3.81
C GLY A 54 -5.32 9.92 3.26
N TRP A 55 -6.56 9.88 2.74
CA TRP A 55 -7.15 8.67 2.14
C TRP A 55 -6.28 8.09 1.00
N LYS A 56 -5.71 8.96 0.17
CA LYS A 56 -4.77 8.56 -0.91
C LYS A 56 -3.62 7.69 -0.40
N ARG A 57 -3.04 8.05 0.74
CA ARG A 57 -1.90 7.32 1.31
C ARG A 57 -2.33 5.92 1.73
N PHE A 58 -3.45 5.80 2.44
CA PHE A 58 -4.03 4.51 2.81
C PHE A 58 -4.29 3.65 1.55
N ALA A 59 -4.92 4.21 0.53
CA ALA A 59 -5.24 3.47 -0.69
C ALA A 59 -3.99 2.93 -1.42
N LEU A 60 -2.91 3.72 -1.48
CA LEU A 60 -1.67 3.32 -2.13
C LEU A 60 -0.87 2.30 -1.32
N ASP A 61 -0.74 2.51 0.00
CA ASP A 61 0.02 1.62 0.88
C ASP A 61 -0.64 0.24 0.95
N HIS A 62 -1.97 0.20 0.94
CA HIS A 62 -2.75 -1.02 0.83
C HIS A 62 -2.92 -1.51 -0.60
N LYS A 63 -2.37 -0.86 -1.63
CA LYS A 63 -2.52 -1.26 -3.04
C LYS A 63 -3.97 -1.58 -3.40
N LEU A 64 -4.91 -0.71 -3.00
CA LEU A 64 -6.33 -0.92 -3.26
C LEU A 64 -6.62 -0.80 -4.76
N ASP A 65 -7.47 -1.68 -5.26
CA ASP A 65 -7.90 -1.70 -6.65
C ASP A 65 -9.42 -1.47 -6.78
N ASP A 66 -9.87 -1.19 -8.00
CA ASP A 66 -11.28 -1.26 -8.37
C ASP A 66 -11.81 -2.67 -8.09
N GLY A 67 -13.02 -2.76 -7.53
CA GLY A 67 -13.59 -4.05 -7.12
C GLY A 67 -13.19 -4.55 -5.72
N ASP A 68 -12.16 -3.98 -5.08
CA ASP A 68 -11.90 -4.30 -3.66
C ASP A 68 -13.06 -3.83 -2.77
N ALA A 69 -13.23 -4.42 -1.60
CA ALA A 69 -14.20 -4.00 -0.61
C ALA A 69 -13.52 -3.69 0.72
N LEU A 70 -14.07 -2.73 1.46
CA LEU A 70 -13.54 -2.30 2.73
C LEU A 70 -14.65 -2.36 3.77
N LEU A 71 -14.31 -2.85 4.96
CA LEU A 71 -15.18 -2.82 6.11
C LEU A 71 -14.61 -1.81 7.12
N PHE A 72 -15.42 -0.82 7.46
CA PHE A 72 -15.08 0.23 8.42
C PHE A 72 -15.76 -0.09 9.76
N LEU A 73 -14.97 -0.38 10.79
CA LEU A 73 -15.44 -0.52 12.17
C LEU A 73 -15.05 0.72 12.95
N LEU A 74 -16.03 1.48 13.43
CA LEU A 74 -15.79 2.57 14.36
C LEU A 74 -15.46 1.97 15.73
N ILE A 75 -14.20 2.07 16.16
CA ILE A 75 -13.73 1.52 17.44
C ILE A 75 -13.70 2.57 18.54
N GLU A 76 -13.41 3.82 18.19
CA GLU A 76 -13.41 4.97 19.08
C GLU A 76 -13.97 6.18 18.33
N PRO A 77 -14.37 7.26 19.03
CA PRO A 77 -14.72 8.50 18.36
C PRO A 77 -13.55 8.95 17.45
N LYS A 78 -13.81 9.03 16.13
CA LYS A 78 -12.81 9.38 15.09
C LYS A 78 -11.73 8.32 14.80
N ARG A 79 -11.89 7.07 15.24
CA ARG A 79 -10.96 5.98 14.90
C ARG A 79 -11.70 4.82 14.26
N PHE A 80 -11.27 4.45 13.05
CA PHE A 80 -11.81 3.32 12.30
C PHE A 80 -10.79 2.21 12.17
N LYS A 81 -11.17 1.00 12.51
CA LYS A 81 -10.46 -0.21 12.09
C LYS A 81 -10.96 -0.65 10.72
N ILE A 82 -10.06 -0.84 9.77
CA ILE A 82 -10.37 -1.17 8.38
C ILE A 82 -9.89 -2.59 8.06
N TYR A 83 -10.80 -3.37 7.48
CA TYR A 83 -10.49 -4.67 6.89
C TYR A 83 -10.60 -4.59 5.37
N VAL A 84 -9.65 -5.21 4.66
CA VAL A 84 -9.54 -5.14 3.20
C VAL A 84 -9.89 -6.49 2.57
N PHE A 85 -10.99 -6.53 1.85
CA PHE A 85 -11.45 -7.70 1.10
C PHE A 85 -11.11 -7.51 -0.37
N ARG A 86 -10.26 -8.39 -0.91
CA ARG A 86 -9.84 -8.28 -2.31
C ARG A 86 -10.87 -8.84 -3.26
N GLY A 87 -11.08 -8.15 -4.38
CA GLY A 87 -11.95 -8.64 -5.45
C GLY A 87 -11.48 -9.99 -6.01
N ALA A 88 -12.42 -10.84 -6.43
CA ALA A 88 -12.13 -12.20 -6.92
C ALA A 88 -11.18 -12.22 -8.13
N GLU A 89 -11.24 -11.20 -8.99
CA GLU A 89 -10.33 -11.00 -10.14
C GLU A 89 -8.85 -10.89 -9.72
N HIS A 90 -8.57 -10.43 -8.49
CA HIS A 90 -7.21 -10.23 -7.97
C HIS A 90 -6.71 -11.40 -7.10
N ALA A 91 -7.58 -12.32 -6.69
CA ALA A 91 -7.20 -13.48 -5.87
C ALA A 91 -6.24 -14.44 -6.61
N GLY A 92 -6.32 -14.51 -7.95
CA GLY A 92 -5.47 -15.36 -8.78
C GLY A 92 -3.98 -14.98 -8.81
N GLN A 93 -3.64 -13.72 -8.53
CA GLN A 93 -2.25 -13.24 -8.62
C GLN A 93 -1.42 -13.60 -7.38
N ARG A 94 -2.05 -13.65 -6.20
CA ARG A 94 -1.37 -14.00 -4.93
C ARG A 94 -0.98 -15.48 -4.87
N ASN A 95 -1.75 -16.35 -5.55
CA ASN A 95 -1.44 -17.78 -5.65
C ASN A 95 -0.22 -18.06 -6.54
N ARG A 96 0.01 -17.29 -7.61
CA ARG A 96 1.21 -17.43 -8.46
C ARG A 96 2.50 -16.98 -7.78
N ALA A 97 2.45 -15.96 -6.92
CA ALA A 97 3.64 -15.47 -6.21
C ALA A 97 4.13 -16.43 -5.12
N ARG A 98 3.25 -17.27 -4.55
CA ARG A 98 3.64 -18.30 -3.58
C ARG A 98 4.35 -19.51 -4.21
N GLN A 99 4.12 -19.80 -5.49
CA GLN A 99 4.74 -20.94 -6.19
C GLN A 99 6.18 -20.67 -6.68
N ARG A 100 6.72 -19.45 -6.57
CA ARG A 100 8.05 -19.11 -7.11
C ARG A 100 9.17 -19.07 -6.08
N GLY A 101 8.95 -19.59 -4.87
CA GLY A 101 9.87 -19.45 -3.74
C GLY A 101 10.36 -20.77 -3.12
N GLU A 102 10.15 -21.93 -3.77
CA GLU A 102 10.49 -23.25 -3.21
C GLU A 102 11.55 -24.02 -4.03
N ASP A 103 12.22 -23.38 -5.00
CA ASP A 103 13.24 -24.02 -5.85
C ASP A 103 14.64 -23.37 -5.70
N GLU A 104 15.16 -23.23 -4.48
CA GLU A 104 16.59 -22.98 -4.26
C GLU A 104 17.06 -23.80 -3.06
N ASP A 105 17.45 -25.06 -3.29
CA ASP A 105 18.40 -25.82 -2.48
C ASP A 105 18.75 -27.14 -3.20
N VAL A 106 19.70 -27.09 -4.15
CA VAL A 106 20.48 -28.27 -4.53
C VAL A 106 21.95 -27.85 -4.55
N GLU A 107 22.65 -28.22 -3.48
CA GLU A 107 24.12 -28.27 -3.47
C GLU A 107 24.61 -29.36 -4.42
N GLU A 108 25.62 -29.07 -5.25
CA GLU A 108 26.50 -30.12 -5.74
C GLU A 108 27.95 -29.62 -5.87
N SER A 109 28.84 -30.39 -5.26
CA SER A 109 30.28 -30.25 -5.09
C SER A 109 31.08 -30.32 -6.39
N GLY A 110 32.23 -29.61 -6.45
CA GLY A 110 32.99 -29.33 -7.67
C GLY A 110 34.28 -30.12 -7.89
N TYR A 111 35.12 -29.62 -8.82
CA TYR A 111 36.55 -29.95 -9.02
C TYR A 111 37.26 -28.75 -9.71
N GLU A 112 38.52 -28.49 -9.36
CA GLU A 112 39.38 -27.39 -9.82
C GLU A 112 40.47 -27.80 -10.85
N GLU A 113 41.20 -26.78 -11.33
CA GLU A 113 42.42 -26.70 -12.18
C GLU A 113 42.21 -26.66 -13.71
N GLY A 114 42.79 -25.73 -14.48
CA GLY A 114 43.70 -24.63 -14.18
C GLY A 114 44.28 -23.97 -15.45
N SER A 115 44.96 -22.83 -15.25
CA SER A 115 46.01 -22.21 -16.09
C SER A 115 45.72 -20.89 -16.86
N SER A 116 46.08 -19.80 -16.18
CA SER A 116 46.98 -18.71 -16.60
C SER A 116 46.54 -17.62 -17.60
N GLY A 117 46.72 -16.36 -17.19
CA GLY A 117 46.73 -15.18 -18.09
C GLY A 117 46.58 -13.83 -17.35
N SER A 118 47.69 -13.26 -16.88
CA SER A 118 47.78 -11.94 -16.23
C SER A 118 47.36 -10.77 -17.15
N THR A 119 46.71 -9.72 -16.61
CA THR A 119 47.27 -8.34 -16.59
C THR A 119 46.43 -7.33 -15.80
N LYS A 120 47.16 -6.39 -15.19
CA LYS A 120 46.75 -5.30 -14.29
C LYS A 120 46.03 -4.16 -15.04
N ARG A 121 45.13 -3.42 -14.37
CA ARG A 121 45.20 -1.94 -14.10
C ARG A 121 43.84 -1.31 -13.77
N SER A 122 43.74 -0.82 -12.53
CA SER A 122 43.34 0.54 -12.11
C SER A 122 42.59 1.46 -13.11
N SER A 123 41.45 2.04 -12.70
CA SER A 123 41.40 3.46 -12.25
C SER A 123 40.00 4.08 -12.17
N ALA A 124 39.80 4.79 -11.05
CA ALA A 124 39.22 6.13 -10.91
C ALA A 124 37.70 6.41 -11.09
N ARG A 125 37.12 6.83 -9.95
CA ARG A 125 36.19 7.95 -9.75
C ARG A 125 36.13 8.97 -10.90
N LEU A 126 34.90 9.37 -11.26
CA LEU A 126 34.61 10.77 -11.58
C LEU A 126 33.23 11.17 -11.03
N THR A 127 33.25 11.90 -9.92
CA THR A 127 32.23 12.88 -9.57
C THR A 127 32.30 14.04 -10.56
N ARG A 128 31.17 14.46 -11.14
CA ARG A 128 31.09 15.77 -11.79
C ARG A 128 29.96 16.59 -11.19
N LYS A 129 30.40 17.54 -10.38
CA LYS A 129 29.65 18.67 -9.82
C LYS A 129 29.61 19.78 -10.88
N ARG A 130 28.53 20.57 -10.85
CA ARG A 130 28.43 22.03 -11.11
C ARG A 130 27.81 22.57 -12.42
N ARG A 131 26.85 23.46 -12.15
CA ARG A 131 26.63 24.84 -12.64
C ARG A 131 25.91 25.03 -13.98
N ALA A 132 24.77 25.72 -13.94
CA ALA A 132 24.72 27.18 -14.04
C ALA A 132 23.70 27.71 -13.03
#